data_AF-A0A818GV50-F1
#
_entry.id   AF-A0A818GV50-F1
#
_cell.length_a   1.000
_cell.length_b   1.000
_cell.length_c   1.000
_cell.angle_alpha   90.00
_cell.angle_beta   90.00
_cell.angle_gamma   90.00
#
_symmetry.space_group_name_H-M   'P 1'
#
loop_
_entity.id
_entity.type
_entity.pdbx_description
1 polymer ?
#
loop_
_entity_poly.entity_id
_entity_poly.type
_entity_poly.pdbx_seq_one_letter_code
_entity_poly.pdbx_strand_id
1 'polypeptide(L)'
;MIVFPDEIFDSTNYDTIDTVEREAEEEIDLKLEHYSTLGCLPLITDSQAVMITSVVALLHSPKFVNFHLIFDEIKDAFYLDRK
;
A
#
# COMPACT_ATOMS: atom_id res chain seq x y z
N MET A 1 -15.47 4.28 -1.02
CA MET A 1 -14.30 5.00 -0.48
C MET A 1 -13.16 4.75 -1.46
N ILE A 2 -12.28 5.73 -1.68
CA ILE A 2 -11.05 5.53 -2.47
C ILE A 2 -9.91 5.64 -1.46
N VAL A 3 -9.08 4.61 -1.39
CA VAL A 3 -7.96 4.50 -0.44
C VAL A 3 -6.71 4.00 -1.16
N PHE A 4 -5.57 4.14 -0.48
CA PHE A 4 -4.36 3.39 -0.82
C PHE A 4 -4.41 2.02 -0.14
N PRO A 5 -3.62 1.03 -0.57
CA PRO A 5 -3.50 -0.22 0.16
C PRO A 5 -3.11 0.00 1.62
N ASP A 6 -3.85 -0.60 2.55
CA ASP A 6 -3.72 -0.36 3.98
C ASP A 6 -4.21 -1.53 4.84
N GLU A 7 -3.66 -1.66 6.06
CA GLU A 7 -4.17 -2.56 7.09
C GLU A 7 -3.75 -2.08 8.49
N ILE A 8 -4.45 -2.60 9.50
CA ILE A 8 -4.08 -2.46 10.90
C ILE A 8 -2.84 -3.30 11.20
N PHE A 9 -1.77 -2.63 11.65
CA PHE A 9 -0.58 -3.31 12.17
C PHE A 9 -0.95 -4.29 13.30
N ASP A 10 -0.53 -5.55 13.17
CA ASP A 10 -0.76 -6.58 14.19
C ASP A 10 0.55 -7.25 14.66
N SER A 11 0.44 -8.18 15.62
CA SER A 11 1.61 -8.83 16.23
C SER A 11 2.36 -9.80 15.31
N THR A 12 1.85 -10.07 14.11
CA THR A 12 2.49 -10.94 13.12
C THR A 12 3.45 -10.16 12.21
N ASN A 13 3.30 -8.83 12.16
CA ASN A 13 4.15 -7.96 11.37
C ASN A 13 5.46 -7.60 12.08
N TYR A 14 6.53 -7.54 11.30
CA TYR A 14 7.84 -7.15 11.81
C TYR A 14 7.90 -5.64 12.11
N ASP A 15 7.43 -4.84 11.17
CA ASP A 15 7.30 -3.39 11.28
C ASP A 15 6.16 -2.88 10.36
N THR A 16 5.96 -1.57 10.32
CA THR A 16 4.89 -0.96 9.51
C THR A 16 5.14 -1.09 8.00
N ILE A 17 6.39 -1.23 7.56
CA ILE A 17 6.70 -1.43 6.15
C ILE A 17 6.28 -2.84 5.76
N ASP A 18 6.66 -3.84 6.56
CA ASP A 18 6.25 -5.24 6.37
C ASP A 18 4.73 -5.40 6.27
N THR A 19 3.95 -4.71 7.11
CA THR A 19 2.48 -4.67 6.97
C THR A 19 2.03 -4.15 5.59
N VAL A 20 2.53 -2.99 5.17
CA VAL A 20 2.12 -2.37 3.91
C VAL A 20 2.55 -3.19 2.70
N GLU A 21 3.74 -3.79 2.74
CA GLU A 21 4.25 -4.63 1.65
C GLU A 21 3.42 -5.90 1.49
N ARG A 22 3.02 -6.54 2.61
CA ARG A 22 2.12 -7.71 2.59
C ARG A 22 0.75 -7.35 1.99
N GLU A 23 0.14 -6.27 2.46
CA GLU A 23 -1.18 -5.84 2.00
C GLU A 23 -1.20 -5.42 0.53
N ALA A 24 -0.16 -4.71 0.08
CA ALA A 24 -0.07 -4.35 -1.33
C ALA A 24 0.06 -5.60 -2.23
N GLU A 25 0.69 -6.68 -1.74
CA GLU A 25 0.71 -7.96 -2.45
C GLU A 25 -0.66 -8.65 -2.41
N GLU A 26 -1.33 -8.69 -1.27
CA GLU A 26 -2.66 -9.30 -1.13
C GLU A 26 -3.72 -8.56 -1.97
N GLU A 27 -3.83 -7.25 -1.85
CA GLU A 27 -4.91 -6.50 -2.46
C GLU A 27 -4.76 -6.31 -3.99
N ILE A 28 -3.54 -6.09 -4.47
CA ILE A 28 -3.26 -5.67 -5.85
C ILE A 28 -2.12 -6.43 -6.56
N ASP A 29 -1.59 -7.50 -5.95
CA ASP A 29 -0.45 -8.31 -6.44
C ASP A 29 0.85 -7.51 -6.65
N LEU A 30 1.07 -6.48 -5.82
CA LEU A 30 2.27 -5.65 -5.86
C LEU A 30 3.44 -6.30 -5.10
N LYS A 31 4.17 -7.18 -5.79
CA LYS A 31 5.36 -7.87 -5.29
C LYS A 31 6.60 -6.96 -5.13
N LEU A 32 7.51 -7.33 -4.22
CA LEU A 32 8.76 -6.58 -3.93
C LEU A 32 9.62 -6.26 -5.17
N GLU A 33 9.63 -7.12 -6.19
CA GLU A 33 10.40 -6.89 -7.40
C GLU A 33 9.85 -5.74 -8.28
N HIS A 34 8.60 -5.37 -8.05
CA HIS A 34 7.86 -4.34 -8.77
C HIS A 34 8.16 -2.92 -8.29
N TYR A 35 8.80 -2.72 -7.14
CA TYR A 35 9.01 -1.38 -6.58
C TYR A 35 10.27 -1.27 -5.72
N SER A 36 10.59 -0.03 -5.33
CA SER A 36 11.55 0.29 -4.28
C SER A 36 10.91 1.20 -3.24
N THR A 37 10.90 0.78 -1.98
CA THR A 37 10.45 1.61 -0.86
C THR A 37 11.41 2.79 -0.66
N LEU A 38 10.89 4.01 -0.72
CA LEU A 38 11.66 5.26 -0.55
C LEU A 38 11.71 5.70 0.92
N GLY A 39 10.69 5.35 1.70
CA GLY A 39 10.59 5.63 3.12
C GLY A 39 9.18 6.00 3.56
N CYS A 40 9.06 6.48 4.80
CA CYS A 40 7.80 6.87 5.40
C CYS A 40 7.62 8.39 5.39
N LEU A 41 6.39 8.85 5.15
CA LEU A 41 6.00 10.24 5.38
C LEU A 41 5.75 10.49 6.88
N PRO A 42 5.64 11.76 7.32
CA PRO A 42 5.31 12.08 8.71
C PRO A 42 4.02 11.37 9.16
N LEU A 43 4.05 10.84 10.38
CA LEU A 43 2.90 10.19 11.01
C LEU A 43 1.71 11.15 11.07
N ILE A 44 0.54 10.65 10.68
CA ILE A 44 -0.71 11.38 10.81
C ILE A 44 -1.48 10.76 11.97
N THR A 45 -1.94 11.59 12.90
CA THR A 45 -2.84 11.14 13.97
C THR A 45 -4.21 11.72 13.73
N ASP A 46 -5.25 10.89 13.78
CA ASP A 46 -6.62 11.35 13.64
C ASP A 46 -7.25 11.76 14.99
N SER A 47 -8.49 12.24 14.95
CA SER A 47 -9.24 12.61 16.16
C SER A 47 -9.61 11.43 17.08
N GLN A 48 -9.40 10.19 16.63
CA GLN A 48 -9.68 8.96 17.37
C GLN A 48 -8.42 8.32 17.95
N ALA A 49 -7.29 9.03 17.92
CA ALA A 49 -5.98 8.54 18.36
C ALA A 49 -5.45 7.35 17.54
N VAL A 50 -5.91 7.21 16.28
CA VAL A 50 -5.32 6.29 15.31
C VAL A 50 -4.08 6.95 14.71
N MET A 51 -2.97 6.20 14.68
CA MET A 51 -1.73 6.61 14.02
C MET A 51 -1.64 5.95 12.66
N ILE A 52 -1.49 6.77 11.61
CA ILE A 52 -1.35 6.31 10.24
C ILE A 52 0.09 6.57 9.78
N THR A 53 0.75 5.50 9.35
CA THR A 53 2.09 5.53 8.77
C THR A 53 1.98 5.35 7.26
N SER A 54 2.25 6.41 6.49
CA SER A 54 2.23 6.30 5.03
C SER A 54 3.61 5.93 4.50
N VAL A 55 3.69 4.82 3.76
CA VAL A 55 4.91 4.37 3.08
C VAL A 55 4.85 4.81 1.61
N VAL A 56 5.96 5.33 1.10
CA VAL A 56 6.07 5.76 -0.29
C VAL A 56 7.03 4.84 -1.03
N ALA A 57 6.59 4.36 -2.19
CA ALA A 57 7.39 3.50 -3.06
C ALA A 57 7.45 4.05 -4.49
N LEU A 58 8.55 3.75 -5.17
CA LEU A 58 8.71 3.99 -6.61
C LEU A 58 8.43 2.70 -7.36
N LEU A 59 7.41 2.71 -8.24
CA LEU A 59 7.10 1.57 -9.10
C LEU A 59 8.13 1.44 -10.24
N HIS A 60 8.58 0.21 -10.47
CA HIS A 60 9.50 -0.17 -11.53
C HIS A 60 8.72 -0.49 -12.81
N SER A 61 8.73 0.42 -13.78
CA SER A 61 8.27 0.09 -15.13
C SER A 61 9.34 -0.74 -15.88
N PRO A 62 8.98 -1.79 -16.64
CA PRO A 62 7.63 -2.28 -16.96
C PRO A 62 7.19 -3.46 -16.08
N LYS A 63 7.80 -3.66 -14.90
CA LYS A 63 7.56 -4.84 -14.07
C LYS A 63 6.14 -4.87 -13.50
N PHE A 64 5.56 -3.71 -13.22
CA PHE A 64 4.17 -3.57 -12.82
C PHE A 64 3.45 -2.61 -13.75
N VAL A 65 2.48 -3.13 -14.50
CA VAL A 65 1.73 -2.38 -15.51
C VAL A 65 0.22 -2.54 -15.38
N ASN A 66 -0.24 -3.61 -14.71
CA ASN A 66 -1.64 -3.89 -14.45
C ASN A 66 -1.81 -4.37 -13.01
N PHE A 67 -2.95 -4.02 -12.42
CA PHE A 67 -3.37 -4.54 -11.12
C PHE A 67 -3.95 -5.95 -11.30
N HIS A 68 -3.70 -6.84 -10.34
CA HIS A 68 -4.46 -8.07 -10.18
C HIS A 68 -5.18 -8.01 -8.84
N LEU A 69 -6.50 -7.86 -8.89
CA LEU A 69 -7.30 -7.57 -7.70
C LEU A 69 -7.84 -8.83 -7.07
N ILE A 70 -7.80 -8.88 -5.73
CA ILE A 70 -8.60 -9.83 -4.97
C ILE A 70 -10.00 -9.24 -4.77
N PHE A 71 -10.98 -9.83 -5.47
CA PHE A 71 -12.36 -9.31 -5.58
C PHE A 71 -13.13 -9.27 -4.26
N ASP A 72 -12.67 -9.98 -3.23
CA ASP A 72 -13.35 -10.03 -1.93
C ASP A 72 -13.11 -8.76 -1.10
N GLU A 73 -12.03 -8.01 -1.38
CA GLU A 73 -11.67 -6.78 -0.67
C GLU A 73 -11.71 -5.56 -1.59
N ILE A 74 -11.20 -5.68 -2.83
CA ILE A 74 -11.09 -4.57 -3.76
C ILE A 74 -12.05 -4.70 -4.93
N LYS A 75 -12.84 -3.62 -5.15
CA LYS A 75 -13.78 -3.54 -6.28
C LYS A 75 -13.15 -3.07 -7.58
N ASP A 76 -12.16 -2.17 -7.49
CA ASP A 76 -11.50 -1.56 -8.65
C ASP A 76 -10.18 -0.90 -8.22
N ALA A 77 -9.24 -0.73 -9.15
CA ALA A 77 -7.99 -0.01 -8.95
C ALA A 77 -7.61 0.78 -10.20
N PHE A 78 -7.07 1.98 -9.98
CA PHE A 78 -6.75 2.90 -11.07
C PHE A 78 -5.56 3.78 -10.70
N TYR A 79 -4.87 4.27 -11.74
CA TYR A 79 -3.87 5.32 -11.58
C TYR A 79 -4.54 6.69 -11.70
N LEU A 80 -4.19 7.60 -10.79
CA LEU A 80 -4.56 9.01 -10.90
C LEU A 80 -3.41 9.78 -11.55
N ASP A 81 -3.62 10.21 -12.80
CA ASP A 81 -2.65 11.06 -13.49
C ASP A 81 -2.85 12.53 -13.08
N ARG A 82 -1.77 13.23 -12.73
CA ARG A 82 -1.80 14.68 -12.46
C ARG A 82 -1.71 15.41 -13.80
N LYS A 83 -2.83 15.53 -14.50
CA LYS A 83 -2.97 16.50 -15.60
C LYS A 83 -2.95 17.93 -15.10
#